data_AF-A0A4P7Y9R8-F1
#
_entry.id   AF-A0A4P7Y9R8-F1
#
_cell.length_a   1.000
_cell.length_b   1.000
_cell.length_c   1.000
_cell.angle_alpha   90.00
_cell.angle_beta   90.00
_cell.angle_gamma   90.00
#
_symmetry.space_group_name_H-M   'P 1'
#
loop_
_entity.id
_entity.type
_entity.pdbx_description
1 polymer ?
#
loop_
_entity_poly.entity_id
_entity_poly.type
_entity_poly.pdbx_seq_one_letter_code
_entity_poly.pdbx_strand_id
1 'polypeptide(L)'
;MSHNFKPGDLAILKSSEAEHLIGSVVELIAYVGSEFHMVYAGTEAFNPNQHRIWWVKITSGQTFDSIVRGPVSDGFCGEFRLIPLRGDFAPEQQKSREVVA
;
A
#
# COMPACT_ATOMS: atom_id res chain seq x y z
N MET A 1 4.19 13.77 11.48
CA MET A 1 2.71 13.87 11.60
C MET A 1 2.14 12.47 11.66
N SER A 2 1.14 12.23 12.50
CA SER A 2 0.49 10.93 12.64
C SER A 2 -0.88 10.94 12.00
N HIS A 3 -1.09 10.07 11.03
CA HIS A 3 -2.40 9.82 10.49
C HIS A 3 -2.97 8.66 11.31
N ASN A 4 -4.13 8.84 11.95
CA ASN A 4 -4.78 7.82 12.79
C ASN A 4 -5.34 6.68 11.93
N PHE A 5 -4.47 6.01 11.19
CA PHE A 5 -4.79 4.91 10.31
C PHE A 5 -5.21 3.66 11.10
N LYS A 6 -6.10 2.88 10.51
CA LYS A 6 -6.48 1.54 10.95
C LYS A 6 -6.45 0.56 9.77
N PRO A 7 -6.32 -0.75 10.04
CA PRO A 7 -6.51 -1.78 9.02
C PRO A 7 -7.82 -1.57 8.24
N GLY A 8 -7.76 -1.73 6.92
CA GLY A 8 -8.85 -1.48 5.97
C GLY A 8 -9.01 -0.02 5.53
N ASP A 9 -8.28 0.93 6.10
CA ASP A 9 -8.26 2.30 5.58
C ASP A 9 -7.65 2.34 4.17
N LEU A 10 -8.17 3.22 3.33
CA LEU A 10 -7.58 3.55 2.03
C LEU A 10 -6.68 4.78 2.15
N ALA A 11 -5.60 4.80 1.37
CA ALA A 11 -4.68 5.93 1.30
C ALA A 11 -4.13 6.12 -0.12
N ILE A 12 -3.76 7.35 -0.46
CA ILE A 12 -2.95 7.63 -1.66
C ILE A 12 -1.47 7.52 -1.30
N LEU A 13 -0.71 6.84 -2.16
CA LEU A 13 0.75 6.83 -2.11
C LEU A 13 1.30 8.15 -2.68
N LYS A 14 1.79 9.05 -1.83
CA LYS A 14 2.29 10.37 -2.26
C LYS A 14 3.75 10.38 -2.70
N SER A 15 4.50 9.35 -2.32
CA SER A 15 5.89 9.15 -2.73
C SER A 15 6.24 7.67 -2.72
N SER A 16 7.10 7.26 -3.65
CA SER A 16 7.55 5.88 -3.85
C SER A 16 8.86 5.89 -4.61
N GLU A 17 9.69 4.87 -4.41
CA GLU A 17 10.85 4.62 -5.28
C GLU A 17 10.41 4.05 -6.63
N ALA A 18 9.32 3.28 -6.63
CA ALA A 18 8.59 2.92 -7.84
C ALA A 18 7.67 4.10 -8.23
N GLU A 19 8.19 5.04 -9.01
CA GLU A 19 7.51 6.30 -9.36
C GLU A 19 6.15 6.08 -10.03
N HIS A 20 5.97 5.01 -10.81
CA HIS A 20 4.71 4.67 -11.47
C HIS A 20 3.55 4.34 -10.52
N LEU A 21 3.86 4.14 -9.23
CA LEU A 21 2.87 3.89 -8.18
C LEU A 21 2.45 5.16 -7.44
N ILE A 22 3.13 6.29 -7.64
CA ILE A 22 2.73 7.56 -7.01
C ILE A 22 1.34 7.94 -7.50
N GLY A 23 0.45 8.30 -6.57
CA GLY A 23 -0.97 8.56 -6.82
C GLY A 23 -1.87 7.33 -6.71
N SER A 24 -1.31 6.12 -6.60
CA SER A 24 -2.10 4.90 -6.47
C SER A 24 -2.81 4.82 -5.12
N VAL A 25 -4.00 4.22 -5.13
CA VAL A 25 -4.75 3.90 -3.93
C VAL A 25 -4.28 2.58 -3.36
N VAL A 26 -3.89 2.61 -2.09
CA VAL A 26 -3.51 1.43 -1.31
C VAL A 26 -4.47 1.20 -0.15
N GLU A 27 -4.73 -0.06 0.15
CA GLU A 27 -5.39 -0.50 1.38
C GLU A 27 -4.34 -0.80 2.44
N LEU A 28 -4.56 -0.31 3.66
CA LEU A 28 -3.72 -0.64 4.80
C LEU A 28 -4.12 -2.00 5.36
N ILE A 29 -3.28 -3.02 5.18
CA ILE A 29 -3.54 -4.39 5.64
C ILE A 29 -3.29 -4.50 7.15
N ALA A 30 -2.09 -4.10 7.58
CA ALA A 30 -1.66 -4.24 8.97
C ALA A 30 -0.60 -3.21 9.35
N TYR A 31 -0.65 -2.76 10.60
CA TYR A 31 0.45 -1.99 11.18
C TYR A 31 1.56 -2.93 11.62
N VAL A 32 2.78 -2.68 11.16
CA VAL A 32 3.93 -3.58 11.39
C VAL A 32 4.81 -3.07 12.52
N GLY A 33 4.74 -1.78 12.84
CA GLY A 33 5.58 -1.16 13.87
C GLY A 33 6.54 -0.11 13.30
N SER A 34 7.36 0.46 14.18
CA SER A 34 8.48 1.35 13.84
C SER A 34 9.83 0.67 13.92
N GLU A 35 9.97 -0.33 14.79
CA GLU A 35 11.13 -1.23 14.79
C GLU A 35 10.89 -2.30 13.74
N PHE A 36 11.49 -2.08 12.57
CA PHE A 36 11.29 -2.94 11.42
C PHE A 36 12.64 -3.37 10.87
N HIS A 37 12.94 -4.65 11.06
CA HIS A 37 14.07 -5.33 10.47
C HIS A 37 13.64 -6.76 10.13
N MET A 38 13.50 -7.06 8.84
CA MET A 38 13.12 -8.39 8.40
C MET A 38 13.65 -8.69 7.00
N VAL A 39 13.76 -9.97 6.69
CA VAL A 39 13.94 -10.43 5.31
C VAL A 39 12.56 -10.48 4.65
N TYR A 40 12.29 -9.55 3.73
CA TYR A 40 11.07 -9.55 2.94
C TYR A 40 11.40 -9.88 1.50
N ALA A 41 10.74 -10.92 0.97
CA ALA A 41 10.99 -11.40 -0.39
C ALA A 41 12.51 -11.53 -0.67
N GLY A 42 13.25 -12.21 0.22
CA GLY A 42 14.68 -12.49 0.07
C GLY A 42 15.62 -11.27 0.12
N THR A 43 15.10 -10.06 0.36
CA THR A 43 15.89 -8.85 0.57
C THR A 43 15.77 -8.41 2.03
N GLU A 44 16.87 -7.99 2.64
CA GLU A 44 16.82 -7.32 3.93
C GLU A 44 16.11 -5.96 3.80
N ALA A 45 15.03 -5.81 4.55
CA ALA A 45 14.31 -4.57 4.67
C ALA A 45 14.50 -4.06 6.11
N PHE A 46 15.09 -2.89 6.24
CA PHE A 46 15.38 -2.25 7.52
C PHE A 46 14.83 -0.83 7.52
N ASN A 47 14.39 -0.37 8.69
CA ASN A 47 13.80 0.95 8.89
C ASN A 47 14.68 1.77 9.85
N PRO A 48 15.81 2.32 9.36
CA PRO A 48 16.81 2.94 10.23
C PRO A 48 16.29 4.21 10.90
N ASN A 49 15.31 4.88 10.28
CA ASN A 49 14.70 6.11 10.78
C ASN A 49 13.48 5.86 11.68
N GLN A 50 13.18 4.60 11.99
CA GLN A 50 12.07 4.19 12.85
C GLN A 50 10.72 4.82 12.46
N HIS A 51 10.48 4.98 11.15
CA HIS A 51 9.19 5.44 10.66
C HIS A 51 8.11 4.41 10.96
N ARG A 52 6.85 4.82 11.16
CA ARG A 52 5.76 3.85 11.25
C ARG A 52 5.58 3.13 9.92
N ILE A 53 5.63 1.81 9.93
CA ILE A 53 5.51 0.96 8.74
C ILE A 53 4.14 0.29 8.73
N TRP A 54 3.51 0.34 7.56
CA TRP A 54 2.29 -0.38 7.24
C TRP A 54 2.57 -1.40 6.15
N TRP A 55 1.99 -2.58 6.27
CA TRP A 55 1.82 -3.47 5.13
C TRP A 55 0.61 -2.99 4.34
N VAL A 56 0.82 -2.68 3.06
CA VAL A 56 -0.21 -2.12 2.19
C VAL A 56 -0.39 -2.96 0.93
N LYS A 57 -1.61 -2.93 0.36
CA LYS A 57 -1.95 -3.56 -0.91
C LYS A 57 -2.38 -2.52 -1.93
N ILE A 58 -1.86 -2.59 -3.14
CA ILE A 58 -2.33 -1.79 -4.28
C ILE A 58 -3.71 -2.30 -4.72
N THR A 59 -4.66 -1.39 -4.86
CA THR A 59 -6.05 -1.72 -5.24
C THR A 59 -6.31 -1.64 -6.75
N SER A 60 -5.46 -0.95 -7.51
CA SER A 60 -5.61 -0.70 -8.95
C SER A 60 -5.16 -1.85 -9.86
N GLY A 61 -4.63 -2.94 -9.30
CA GLY A 61 -4.04 -4.04 -10.07
C GLY A 61 -2.61 -3.79 -10.57
N GLN A 62 -2.02 -2.62 -10.27
CA GLN A 62 -0.58 -2.39 -10.46
C GLN A 62 0.24 -3.19 -9.44
N THR A 63 1.54 -3.36 -9.73
CA THR A 63 2.46 -4.16 -8.92
C THR A 63 3.72 -3.38 -8.55
N PHE A 64 4.29 -3.73 -7.41
CA PHE A 64 5.69 -3.50 -7.08
C PHE A 64 6.57 -4.54 -7.77
N ASP A 65 7.77 -4.15 -8.15
CA ASP A 65 8.77 -5.11 -8.64
C ASP A 65 9.59 -5.63 -7.46
N SER A 66 9.40 -6.91 -7.13
CA SER A 66 10.27 -7.62 -6.18
C SER A 66 11.36 -8.36 -6.96
N ILE A 67 12.61 -8.14 -6.56
CA ILE A 67 13.78 -8.83 -7.13
C ILE A 67 13.64 -10.36 -7.03
N VAL A 68 13.00 -10.87 -5.97
CA VAL A 68 12.94 -12.32 -5.70
C VAL A 68 11.60 -12.93 -6.08
N ARG A 69 10.50 -12.18 -5.96
CA ARG A 69 9.15 -12.70 -6.23
C ARG A 69 8.57 -12.26 -7.57
N GLY A 70 9.25 -11.37 -8.28
CA GLY A 70 8.68 -10.69 -9.45
C GLY A 70 7.57 -9.70 -9.05
N PRO A 71 6.57 -9.47 -9.90
CA PRO A 71 5.49 -8.53 -9.62
C PRO A 71 4.67 -8.94 -8.38
N VAL A 72 4.56 -8.05 -7.39
CA VAL A 72 3.74 -8.25 -6.18
C VAL A 72 2.76 -7.11 -5.98
N SER A 73 1.56 -7.40 -5.49
CA SER A 73 0.51 -6.39 -5.27
C SER A 73 0.62 -5.68 -3.93
N ASP A 74 1.53 -6.09 -3.06
CA ASP A 74 1.61 -5.64 -1.68
C ASP A 74 3.06 -5.54 -1.19
N GLY A 75 3.25 -4.71 -0.17
CA GLY A 75 4.56 -4.46 0.39
C GLY A 75 4.52 -3.50 1.57
N PHE A 76 5.70 -3.25 2.13
CA PHE A 76 5.84 -2.35 3.25
C PHE A 76 5.95 -0.90 2.81
N CYS A 77 5.20 -0.03 3.48
CA CYS A 77 5.15 1.39 3.19
C CYS A 77 5.26 2.18 4.49
N GLY A 78 6.15 3.18 4.50
CA GLY A 78 6.20 4.13 5.61
C GLY A 78 4.97 5.03 5.60
N GLU A 79 4.33 5.20 6.75
CA GLU A 79 3.12 6.02 6.91
C GLU A 79 3.32 7.47 6.40
N PHE A 80 4.54 7.99 6.50
CA PHE A 80 4.88 9.31 6.00
C PHE A 80 4.71 9.46 4.49
N ARG A 81 4.65 8.35 3.73
CA ARG A 81 4.40 8.32 2.27
C ARG A 81 2.90 8.22 1.94
N LEU A 82 2.02 8.12 2.94
CA LEU A 82 0.60 7.92 2.76
C LEU A 82 -0.21 9.20 3.01
N ILE A 83 -1.29 9.38 2.26
CA ILE A 83 -2.32 10.40 2.51
C ILE A 83 -3.64 9.67 2.74
N PRO A 84 -4.30 9.83 3.90
CA PRO A 84 -5.55 9.12 4.17
C PRO A 84 -6.68 9.56 3.23
N LEU A 85 -7.37 8.58 2.64
CA LEU A 85 -8.64 8.79 1.95
C LEU A 85 -9.76 8.60 2.96
N ARG A 86 -10.18 9.69 3.62
CA ARG A 86 -11.29 9.63 4.56
C ARG A 86 -12.62 9.60 3.82
N GLY A 87 -13.41 8.55 4.08
CA GLY A 87 -14.87 8.60 4.20
C GLY A 87 -15.76 8.63 2.96
N ASP A 88 -15.33 9.17 1.82
CA ASP A 88 -16.23 9.32 0.65
C ASP A 88 -15.83 8.47 -0.57
N PHE A 89 -14.71 7.74 -0.51
CA PHE A 89 -14.33 6.79 -1.55
C PHE A 89 -14.91 5.40 -1.24
N ALA A 90 -16.23 5.26 -1.34
CA ALA A 90 -16.81 3.94 -1.57
C ALA A 90 -16.38 3.50 -2.98
N PRO A 91 -15.74 2.32 -3.17
CA PRO A 91 -15.51 1.83 -4.51
C PRO A 91 -16.86 1.63 -5.18
N GLU A 92 -17.12 2.37 -6.26
CA GLU A 92 -18.23 2.04 -7.16
C GLU A 92 -17.98 0.60 -7.62
N GLN A 93 -18.80 -0.32 -7.10
CA GLN A 93 -18.84 -1.68 -7.62
C GLN A 93 -19.15 -1.55 -9.11
N GLN A 94 -18.13 -1.83 -9.92
CA GLN A 94 -18.21 -1.90 -11.36
C GLN A 94 -19.28 -2.94 -11.71
N LYS A 95 -20.52 -2.46 -11.91
CA LYS A 95 -21.62 -3.25 -12.46
C LYS A 95 -21.22 -3.63 -13.88
N SER A 96 -20.56 -4.78 -14.03
CA SER A 96 -20.52 -5.50 -15.29
C SER A 96 -21.97 -5.80 -15.67
N ARG A 97 -22.52 -4.97 -16.58
CA ARG A 97 -23.78 -5.22 -17.26
C ARG A 97 -23.62 -6.53 -18.03
N GLU A 98 -24.31 -7.57 -17.57
CA GLU A 98 -24.66 -8.73 -18.37
C GLU A 98 -25.54 -8.24 -19.53
N VAL A 99 -25.01 -8.28 -20.76
CA VAL A 99 -25.81 -8.13 -21.96
C VAL A 99 -26.35 -9.52 -22.29
N VAL A 100 -27.62 -9.75 -21.98
CA VAL A 100 -28.37 -10.92 -22.42
C VAL A 100 -28.58 -10.81 -23.93
N ALA A 101 -28.18 -11.85 -24.66
CA ALA A 101 -28.53 -12.07 -26.06
C ALA A 101 -29.83 -12.88 -26.15
#